data_AF-A0A392MJ66-F1
#
_entry.id   AF-A0A392MJ66-F1
#
_cell.length_a   1.000
_cell.length_b   1.000
_cell.length_c   1.000
_cell.angle_alpha   90.00
_cell.angle_beta   90.00
_cell.angle_gamma   90.00
#
_symmetry.space_group_name_H-M   'P 1'
#
loop_
_entity.id
_entity.type
_entity.pdbx_description
1 polymer ?
#
loop_
_entity_poly.entity_id
_entity_poly.type
_entity_poly.pdbx_seq_one_letter_code
_entity_poly.pdbx_strand_id
1 'polypeptide(L)'
;MKVLTDEVVSFAKNSEIEAEAFSEFGMLLEKLPPILNELNDNSTILDKPSIRKSLESLENELQRAKTLTKSSNLRHPIKQIEDMTHDIGRSLGVLLVASLEVSIDFREKIGTLQRQMMNARFDGSSSITSSPKSELFANETKTVWEIEEEIVNVSIDDVILQLKNGSDEEFAVSLLRLKEFMRSEKLDGVLINEEAIIAILFKRLVSCKADNRLSIIQLLRSIAFQNDEKKEKMVEIEFLSAVVKSLTRDSEERREAVGLLLDLSNVSAVRRRIGRIQGCIVMLVAILNGDDPVASHDAAKLLDILSSNNQNALHMAEAGYFRPLVQYLKEGSDMNKILMATALSRLELTDHSKLTLGEDGAIEPLVKMFITGKLESKLSSLNALQNLST
;
A
#
# COMPACT_ATOMS: atom_id res chain seq x y z
N MET A 1 31.76 3.08 21.49
CA MET A 1 30.38 3.59 21.21
C MET A 1 29.88 4.77 22.06
N LYS A 2 29.61 4.69 23.39
CA LYS A 2 29.01 5.85 24.13
C LYS A 2 29.78 7.17 23.99
N VAL A 3 31.09 7.13 24.27
CA VAL A 3 31.99 8.29 24.10
C VAL A 3 31.98 8.80 22.65
N LEU A 4 31.88 7.89 21.69
CA LEU A 4 31.81 8.23 20.27
C LEU A 4 30.51 8.97 19.94
N THR A 5 29.38 8.50 20.46
CA THR A 5 28.07 9.17 20.29
C THR A 5 28.06 10.55 20.93
N ASP A 6 28.56 10.68 22.17
CA ASP A 6 28.61 11.96 22.89
C ASP A 6 29.50 12.98 22.15
N GLU A 7 30.62 12.52 21.58
CA GLU A 7 31.47 13.35 20.72
C GLU A 7 30.71 13.83 19.48
N VAL A 8 30.06 12.92 18.73
CA VAL A 8 29.31 13.30 17.51
C VAL A 8 28.18 14.28 17.83
N VAL A 9 27.44 14.08 18.92
CA VAL A 9 26.40 15.00 19.41
C VAL A 9 26.99 16.37 19.71
N SER A 10 28.12 16.43 20.42
CA SER A 10 28.78 17.69 20.77
C SER A 10 29.25 18.46 19.53
N PHE A 11 29.75 17.78 18.50
CA PHE A 11 30.14 18.41 17.25
C PHE A 11 28.93 18.89 16.44
N ALA A 12 27.87 18.07 16.37
CA ALA A 12 26.65 18.42 15.66
C ALA A 12 25.98 19.68 16.24
N LYS A 13 25.91 19.79 17.58
CA LYS A 13 25.33 20.96 18.26
C LYS A 13 26.15 22.25 18.13
N ASN A 14 27.43 22.14 17.82
CA ASN A 14 28.35 23.28 17.69
C ASN A 14 28.68 23.64 16.23
N SER A 15 27.97 23.06 15.25
CA SER A 15 28.22 23.34 13.83
C SER A 15 27.69 24.73 13.43
N GLU A 16 28.56 25.54 12.79
CA GLU A 16 28.19 26.84 12.21
C GLU A 16 27.50 26.72 10.84
N ILE A 17 27.61 25.55 10.19
CA ILE A 17 27.01 25.24 8.87
C ILE A 17 25.70 24.50 9.11
N GLU A 18 24.59 24.99 8.56
CA GLU A 18 23.25 24.35 8.64
C GLU A 18 22.89 23.90 10.06
N ALA A 19 23.07 24.82 11.02
CA ALA A 19 22.97 24.56 12.46
C ALA A 19 21.67 23.86 12.90
N GLU A 20 20.55 24.12 12.22
CA GLU A 20 19.26 23.48 12.51
C GLU A 20 19.27 21.98 12.16
N ALA A 21 19.75 21.62 10.97
CA ALA A 21 19.85 20.23 10.51
C ALA A 21 20.81 19.40 11.38
N PHE A 22 21.99 19.96 11.70
CA PHE A 22 22.94 19.31 12.60
C PHE A 22 22.42 19.23 14.03
N SER A 23 21.67 20.23 14.51
CA SER A 23 21.04 20.19 15.83
C SER A 23 19.97 19.08 15.90
N GLU A 24 19.13 18.95 14.88
CA GLU A 24 18.12 17.88 14.80
C GLU A 24 18.77 16.49 14.72
N PHE A 25 19.84 16.35 13.94
CA PHE A 25 20.65 15.13 13.90
C PHE A 25 21.23 14.80 15.28
N GLY A 26 21.77 15.79 15.98
CA GLY A 26 22.25 15.66 17.35
C GLY A 26 21.16 15.19 18.32
N MET A 27 19.94 15.74 18.23
CA MET A 27 18.81 15.32 19.07
C MET A 27 18.40 13.86 18.86
N LEU A 28 18.49 13.36 17.62
CA LEU A 28 18.26 11.94 17.34
C LEU A 28 19.36 11.07 17.95
N LEU A 29 20.63 11.46 17.82
CA LEU A 29 21.75 10.71 18.38
C LEU A 29 21.77 10.68 19.91
N GLU A 30 21.25 11.69 20.61
CA GLU A 30 21.15 11.72 22.07
C GLU A 30 20.26 10.61 22.67
N LYS A 31 19.40 10.00 21.85
CA LYS A 31 18.55 8.88 22.27
C LYS A 31 19.30 7.54 22.28
N LEU A 32 20.48 7.48 21.69
CA LEU A 32 21.26 6.24 21.53
C LEU A 32 22.02 5.80 22.81
N PRO A 33 22.69 6.70 23.58
CA PRO A 33 23.40 6.31 24.80
C PRO A 33 22.58 5.56 25.86
N PRO A 34 21.32 5.92 26.20
CA PRO A 34 20.56 5.18 27.20
C PRO A 34 20.26 3.75 26.74
N ILE A 35 19.98 3.56 25.44
CA ILE A 35 19.77 2.24 24.83
C ILE A 35 21.05 1.41 24.95
N LEU A 36 22.21 1.98 24.55
CA LEU A 36 23.47 1.25 24.61
C LEU A 36 23.89 0.87 26.05
N ASN A 37 23.55 1.69 27.05
CA ASN A 37 23.81 1.35 28.45
C ASN A 37 22.95 0.17 28.91
N GLU A 38 21.65 0.18 28.58
CA GLU A 38 20.73 -0.91 28.90
C GLU A 38 21.15 -2.23 28.25
N LEU A 39 21.69 -2.17 27.03
CA LEU A 39 22.29 -3.34 26.38
C LEU A 39 23.55 -3.81 27.10
N ASN A 40 24.40 -2.88 27.54
CA ASN A 40 25.67 -3.18 28.19
C ASN A 40 25.51 -3.76 29.61
N ASP A 41 24.40 -3.44 30.28
CA ASP A 41 24.05 -4.01 31.58
C ASP A 41 23.65 -5.50 31.48
N ASN A 42 23.38 -6.00 30.27
CA ASN A 42 23.06 -7.41 29.99
C ASN A 42 24.29 -8.17 29.46
N SER A 43 25.30 -8.37 30.31
CA SER A 43 26.61 -8.93 29.93
C SER A 43 26.56 -10.30 29.22
N THR A 44 25.55 -11.13 29.49
CA THR A 44 25.36 -12.44 28.84
C THR A 44 24.90 -12.34 27.38
N ILE A 45 24.34 -11.20 26.98
CA ILE A 45 23.77 -10.95 25.66
C ILE A 45 24.83 -10.35 24.71
N LEU A 46 25.76 -9.56 25.25
CA LEU A 46 26.87 -8.95 24.52
C LEU A 46 27.81 -9.97 23.86
N ASP A 47 27.93 -11.18 24.43
CA ASP A 47 28.79 -12.23 23.90
C ASP A 47 28.21 -12.91 22.64
N LYS A 48 26.98 -12.58 22.24
CA LYS A 48 26.37 -13.12 21.03
C LYS A 48 27.02 -12.53 19.77
N PRO A 49 27.48 -13.38 18.83
CA PRO A 49 28.13 -12.92 17.60
C PRO A 49 27.29 -11.93 16.77
N SER A 50 25.98 -12.16 16.69
CA SER A 50 25.03 -11.31 15.95
C SER A 50 24.94 -9.90 16.53
N ILE A 51 24.84 -9.79 17.86
CA ILE A 51 24.77 -8.51 18.56
C ILE A 51 26.10 -7.78 18.42
N ARG A 52 27.23 -8.46 18.62
CA ARG A 52 28.56 -7.87 18.43
C ARG A 52 28.76 -7.32 17.02
N LYS A 53 28.42 -8.09 15.98
CA LYS A 53 28.51 -7.65 14.58
C LYS A 53 27.60 -6.46 14.28
N SER A 54 26.39 -6.42 14.85
CA SER A 54 25.47 -5.29 14.69
C SER A 54 25.97 -4.02 15.39
N LEU A 55 26.61 -4.16 16.56
CA LEU A 55 27.25 -3.06 17.28
C LEU A 55 28.50 -2.56 16.56
N GLU A 56 29.29 -3.45 15.96
CA GLU A 56 30.43 -3.06 15.10
C GLU A 56 29.95 -2.28 13.87
N SER A 57 28.84 -2.68 13.24
CA SER A 57 28.21 -1.91 12.15
C SER A 57 27.80 -0.51 12.61
N LEU A 58 27.08 -0.42 13.73
CA LEU A 58 26.65 0.86 14.30
C LEU A 58 27.84 1.75 14.70
N GLU A 59 28.90 1.17 15.26
CA GLU A 59 30.12 1.89 15.60
C GLU A 59 30.83 2.45 14.36
N ASN A 60 30.86 1.68 13.25
CA ASN A 60 31.40 2.16 11.98
C ASN A 60 30.59 3.35 11.43
N GLU A 61 29.25 3.31 11.53
CA GLU A 61 28.40 4.44 11.13
C GLU A 61 28.66 5.69 11.97
N LEU A 62 28.74 5.53 13.29
CA LEU A 62 29.05 6.65 14.21
C LEU A 62 30.45 7.21 13.95
N GLN A 63 31.41 6.37 13.57
CA GLN A 63 32.75 6.82 13.21
C GLN A 63 32.74 7.61 11.89
N ARG A 64 31.92 7.23 10.92
CA ARG A 64 31.70 8.01 9.69
C ARG A 64 30.98 9.33 9.97
N ALA A 65 30.00 9.35 10.89
CA ALA A 65 29.35 10.57 11.33
C ALA A 65 30.34 11.53 12.01
N LYS A 66 31.27 11.00 12.81
CA LYS A 66 32.35 11.77 13.45
C LYS A 66 33.33 12.36 12.43
N THR A 67 33.70 11.64 11.38
CA THR A 67 34.58 12.20 10.35
C THR A 67 33.88 13.27 9.53
N LEU A 68 32.58 13.08 9.24
CA LEU A 68 31.75 14.04 8.53
C LEU A 68 31.61 15.37 9.29
N THR A 69 31.25 15.30 10.58
CA THR A 69 31.07 16.47 11.46
C THR A 69 32.35 17.27 11.72
N LYS A 70 33.54 16.66 11.53
CA LYS A 70 34.83 17.36 11.65
C LYS A 70 35.32 17.99 10.35
N SER A 71 34.73 17.64 9.22
CA SER A 71 35.18 18.11 7.91
C SER A 71 34.63 19.50 7.60
N SER A 72 35.51 20.45 7.27
CA SER A 72 35.16 21.86 7.04
C SER A 72 34.70 22.17 5.59
N ASN A 73 34.64 21.17 4.72
CA ASN A 73 34.36 21.31 3.28
C ASN A 73 33.28 20.30 2.82
N LEU A 74 32.10 20.35 3.42
CA LEU A 74 30.96 19.50 3.06
C LEU A 74 30.28 20.02 1.78
N ARG A 75 30.19 19.17 0.74
CA ARG A 75 29.33 19.43 -0.42
C ARG A 75 27.97 18.79 -0.13
N HIS A 76 26.91 19.61 -0.10
CA HIS A 76 25.54 19.20 0.24
C HIS A 76 25.37 18.63 1.68
N PRO A 77 25.68 19.43 2.73
CA PRO A 77 25.66 18.96 4.11
C PRO A 77 24.31 18.35 4.55
N ILE A 78 23.17 18.97 4.22
CA ILE A 78 21.83 18.39 4.48
C ILE A 78 21.71 16.94 4.00
N LYS A 79 22.09 16.68 2.74
CA LYS A 79 21.92 15.36 2.14
C LYS A 79 22.85 14.34 2.79
N GLN A 80 24.07 14.75 3.13
CA GLN A 80 25.04 13.88 3.80
C GLN A 80 24.61 13.54 5.24
N ILE A 81 24.02 14.50 5.97
CA ILE A 81 23.45 14.25 7.31
C ILE A 81 22.24 13.32 7.20
N GLU A 82 21.37 13.54 6.22
CA GLU A 82 20.22 12.67 5.96
C GLU A 82 20.65 11.24 5.68
N ASP A 83 21.58 11.05 4.75
CA ASP A 83 22.09 9.73 4.37
C ASP A 83 22.76 9.04 5.57
N MET A 84 23.54 9.78 6.37
CA MET A 84 24.14 9.29 7.62
C MET A 84 23.08 8.89 8.66
N THR A 85 22.02 9.69 8.79
CA THR A 85 20.91 9.40 9.72
C THR A 85 20.21 8.11 9.31
N HIS A 86 20.01 7.89 8.01
CA HIS A 86 19.42 6.66 7.51
C HIS A 86 20.36 5.46 7.64
N ASP A 87 21.68 5.63 7.46
CA ASP A 87 22.67 4.56 7.65
C ASP A 87 22.71 4.08 9.11
N ILE A 88 22.68 5.03 10.06
CA ILE A 88 22.57 4.72 11.50
C ILE A 88 21.21 4.04 11.79
N GLY A 89 20.12 4.56 11.22
CA GLY A 89 18.78 3.95 11.32
C GLY A 89 18.74 2.50 10.81
N ARG A 90 19.42 2.20 9.70
CA ARG A 90 19.57 0.83 9.18
C ARG A 90 20.37 -0.06 10.14
N SER A 91 21.48 0.44 10.68
CA SER A 91 22.28 -0.30 11.67
C SER A 91 21.50 -0.58 12.96
N LEU A 92 20.63 0.35 13.39
CA LEU A 92 19.70 0.11 14.51
C LEU A 92 18.65 -0.94 14.18
N GLY A 93 18.20 -1.02 12.93
CA GLY A 93 17.31 -2.08 12.46
C GLY A 93 17.97 -3.45 12.53
N VAL A 94 19.26 -3.55 12.20
CA VAL A 94 20.04 -4.78 12.39
C VAL A 94 20.15 -5.13 13.87
N LEU A 95 20.48 -4.17 14.72
CA LEU A 95 20.60 -4.35 16.18
C LEU A 95 19.28 -4.76 16.83
N LEU A 96 18.15 -4.14 16.46
CA LEU A 96 16.81 -4.42 17.00
C LEU A 96 16.48 -5.91 16.91
N VAL A 97 16.86 -6.49 15.80
CA VAL A 97 16.45 -7.83 15.45
C VAL A 97 17.53 -8.86 15.83
N ALA A 98 18.81 -8.46 15.92
CA ALA A 98 19.79 -9.24 16.68
C ALA A 98 19.44 -9.32 18.18
N SER A 99 18.61 -8.39 18.67
CA SER A 99 18.19 -8.25 20.07
C SER A 99 16.78 -8.82 20.36
N LEU A 100 16.28 -9.78 19.57
CA LEU A 100 14.94 -10.35 19.77
C LEU A 100 14.71 -10.98 21.15
N GLU A 101 15.78 -11.50 21.75
CA GLU A 101 15.78 -12.11 23.09
C GLU A 101 15.96 -11.11 24.24
N VAL A 102 16.11 -9.81 23.95
CA VAL A 102 16.16 -8.75 24.96
C VAL A 102 14.74 -8.32 25.36
N SER A 103 14.61 -7.56 26.44
CA SER A 103 13.33 -7.04 26.93
C SER A 103 12.52 -6.35 25.82
N ILE A 104 11.19 -6.48 25.90
CA ILE A 104 10.27 -5.84 24.94
C ILE A 104 10.43 -4.32 24.99
N ASP A 105 10.63 -3.75 26.19
CA ASP A 105 10.86 -2.31 26.42
C ASP A 105 12.13 -1.81 25.70
N PHE A 106 13.23 -2.57 25.77
CA PHE A 106 14.45 -2.26 25.02
C PHE A 106 14.23 -2.27 23.50
N ARG A 107 13.52 -3.29 23.00
CA ARG A 107 13.20 -3.42 21.58
C ARG A 107 12.30 -2.29 21.09
N GLU A 108 11.35 -1.83 21.92
CA GLU A 108 10.49 -0.69 21.61
C GLU A 108 11.30 0.62 21.53
N LYS A 109 12.24 0.84 22.45
CA LYS A 109 13.14 2.00 22.43
C LYS A 109 14.00 2.03 21.15
N ILE A 110 14.60 0.90 20.76
CA ILE A 110 15.37 0.81 19.52
C ILE A 110 14.47 1.01 18.30
N GLY A 111 13.32 0.32 18.23
CA GLY A 111 12.42 0.42 17.07
C GLY A 111 11.87 1.83 16.87
N THR A 112 11.58 2.55 17.96
CA THR A 112 11.18 3.96 17.91
C THR A 112 12.28 4.83 17.34
N LEU A 113 13.53 4.68 17.84
CA LEU A 113 14.66 5.47 17.36
C LEU A 113 15.00 5.16 15.90
N GLN A 114 15.00 3.89 15.52
CA GLN A 114 15.21 3.43 14.15
C GLN A 114 14.20 4.09 13.20
N ARG A 115 12.91 4.09 13.54
CA ARG A 115 11.87 4.71 12.71
C ARG A 115 12.04 6.22 12.58
N GLN A 116 12.35 6.90 13.69
CA GLN A 116 12.64 8.34 13.69
C GLN A 116 13.81 8.67 12.77
N MET A 117 14.90 7.88 12.84
CA MET A 117 16.07 8.08 11.99
C MET A 117 15.78 7.78 10.52
N MET A 118 15.05 6.70 10.20
CA MET A 118 14.73 6.33 8.81
C MET A 118 13.77 7.32 8.11
N ASN A 119 12.96 8.04 8.89
CA ASN A 119 12.01 9.03 8.38
C ASN A 119 12.51 10.47 8.47
N ALA A 120 13.70 10.70 9.02
CA ALA A 120 14.26 12.04 9.17
C ALA A 120 14.52 12.68 7.79
N ARG A 121 14.13 13.95 7.69
CA ARG A 121 14.35 14.87 6.56
C ARG A 121 14.84 16.18 7.14
N PHE A 122 15.95 16.70 6.62
CA PHE A 122 16.64 17.85 7.19
C PHE A 122 16.52 19.11 6.31
N ASP A 123 15.62 19.09 5.33
CA ASP A 123 15.40 20.13 4.32
C ASP A 123 14.44 21.23 4.79
N GLY A 124 14.72 21.85 5.95
CA GLY A 124 14.28 23.20 6.36
C GLY A 124 12.80 23.58 6.20
N SER A 125 11.89 22.63 5.94
CA SER A 125 10.50 22.90 5.57
C SER A 125 9.53 21.95 6.26
N SER A 126 9.57 21.93 7.58
CA SER A 126 8.32 21.89 8.35
C SER A 126 8.62 22.14 9.82
N SER A 127 8.09 23.26 10.31
CA SER A 127 8.08 23.57 11.72
C SER A 127 7.35 22.48 12.49
N ILE A 128 8.08 21.96 13.48
CA ILE A 128 7.60 21.27 14.67
C ILE A 128 6.40 22.04 15.24
N THR A 129 5.22 21.43 15.18
CA THR A 129 4.15 21.70 16.16
C THR A 129 3.74 20.38 16.80
N SER A 130 4.30 20.15 17.98
CA SER A 130 3.82 19.15 18.92
C SER A 130 2.48 19.57 19.51
N SER A 131 1.45 18.73 19.39
CA SER A 131 0.65 18.28 20.54
C SER A 131 -0.31 17.14 20.16
N PRO A 132 -0.62 16.26 21.13
CA PRO A 132 -0.87 14.86 20.87
C PRO A 132 -2.35 14.52 20.93
N LYS A 133 -2.84 13.65 20.04
CA LYS A 133 -3.98 12.77 20.31
C LYS A 133 -4.13 11.71 19.22
N SER A 134 -3.92 10.46 19.67
CA SER A 134 -4.54 9.23 19.16
C SER A 134 -4.06 8.67 17.83
N GLU A 135 -2.77 8.31 17.76
CA GLU A 135 -2.28 7.22 16.91
C GLU A 135 -2.02 5.99 17.79
N LEU A 136 -3.09 5.29 18.13
CA LEU A 136 -3.12 3.92 18.67
C LEU A 136 -3.92 3.16 17.61
N PHE A 137 -3.40 2.18 16.86
CA PHE A 137 -2.42 1.17 17.19
C PHE A 137 -1.55 0.86 15.96
N ALA A 138 -0.25 1.08 16.11
CA ALA A 138 0.77 0.31 15.41
C ALA A 138 1.00 -0.98 16.21
N ASN A 139 0.81 -2.14 15.60
CA ASN A 139 1.18 -3.47 16.11
C ASN A 139 1.04 -4.44 14.91
N GLU A 140 2.00 -5.24 14.48
CA GLU A 140 3.29 -5.64 15.02
C GLU A 140 4.24 -5.83 13.82
N THR A 141 5.35 -5.11 13.81
CA THR A 141 6.62 -5.59 13.23
C THR A 141 6.98 -6.91 13.93
N LYS A 142 6.53 -8.03 13.38
CA LYS A 142 6.92 -9.36 13.83
C LYS A 142 8.04 -9.89 12.95
N THR A 143 9.23 -9.83 13.55
CA THR A 143 10.37 -10.73 13.38
C THR A 143 10.92 -10.90 11.98
N VAL A 144 11.94 -10.09 11.72
CA VAL A 144 12.65 -10.07 10.45
C VAL A 144 13.99 -10.83 10.49
N TRP A 145 14.67 -11.15 11.62
CA TRP A 145 15.94 -11.93 11.61
C TRP A 145 15.89 -13.19 12.47
N GLU A 146 15.45 -14.28 11.85
CA GLU A 146 15.94 -15.62 12.15
C GLU A 146 16.68 -16.24 10.96
N ILE A 147 17.15 -15.44 9.99
CA ILE A 147 17.90 -15.97 8.84
C ILE A 147 19.19 -15.16 8.64
N GLU A 148 20.13 -15.25 9.59
CA GLU A 148 21.54 -14.97 9.28
C GLU A 148 22.49 -16.10 9.68
N GLU A 149 22.01 -17.27 10.13
CA GLU A 149 22.86 -18.47 10.24
C GLU A 149 22.20 -19.74 9.69
N GLU A 150 21.49 -19.61 8.58
CA GLU A 150 21.38 -20.71 7.62
C GLU A 150 21.36 -20.14 6.18
N ILE A 151 22.52 -19.62 5.77
CA ILE A 151 22.90 -19.55 4.36
C ILE A 151 23.14 -21.01 3.91
N VAL A 152 22.05 -21.78 3.84
CA VAL A 152 22.00 -23.04 3.11
C VAL A 152 21.06 -22.78 1.95
N ASN A 153 21.59 -22.17 0.90
CA ASN A 153 21.32 -22.52 -0.50
C ASN A 153 19.90 -23.07 -0.81
N VAL A 154 18.83 -22.41 -0.35
CA VAL A 154 17.45 -22.83 -0.63
C VAL A 154 17.16 -22.44 -2.06
N SER A 155 16.96 -23.45 -2.92
CA SER A 155 16.68 -23.22 -4.34
C SER A 155 15.38 -22.44 -4.49
N ILE A 156 15.23 -21.70 -5.59
CA ILE A 156 13.93 -21.14 -5.97
C ILE A 156 12.85 -22.25 -6.06
N ASP A 157 13.25 -23.47 -6.39
CA ASP A 157 12.36 -24.64 -6.43
C ASP A 157 11.81 -24.99 -5.04
N ASP A 158 12.63 -24.87 -3.99
CA ASP A 158 12.21 -25.11 -2.61
C ASP A 158 11.25 -24.02 -2.14
N VAL A 159 11.51 -22.75 -2.53
CA VAL A 159 10.60 -21.63 -2.28
C VAL A 159 9.25 -21.87 -2.95
N ILE A 160 9.25 -22.30 -4.21
CA ILE A 160 8.01 -22.62 -4.95
C ILE A 160 7.26 -23.78 -4.29
N LEU A 161 7.97 -24.81 -3.83
CA LEU A 161 7.38 -25.96 -3.14
C LEU A 161 6.71 -25.53 -1.82
N GLN A 162 7.38 -24.70 -1.03
CA GLN A 162 6.85 -24.15 0.23
C GLN A 162 5.69 -23.18 -0.02
N LEU A 163 5.73 -22.36 -1.07
CA LEU A 163 4.58 -21.53 -1.47
C LEU A 163 3.35 -22.38 -1.80
N LYS A 164 3.56 -23.53 -2.46
CA LYS A 164 2.46 -24.40 -2.88
C LYS A 164 1.86 -25.18 -1.71
N ASN A 165 2.71 -25.81 -0.90
CA ASN A 165 2.30 -26.84 0.06
C ASN A 165 2.67 -26.55 1.52
N GLY A 166 3.42 -25.49 1.80
CA GLY A 166 3.94 -25.19 3.13
C GLY A 166 2.85 -24.81 4.13
N SER A 167 3.20 -24.96 5.41
CA SER A 167 2.43 -24.45 6.55
C SER A 167 2.23 -22.93 6.44
N ASP A 168 1.38 -22.33 7.27
CA ASP A 168 1.19 -20.87 7.24
C ASP A 168 2.49 -20.10 7.51
N GLU A 169 3.36 -20.65 8.36
CA GLU A 169 4.65 -20.07 8.75
C GLU A 169 5.67 -20.24 7.62
N GLU A 170 5.80 -21.45 7.05
CA GLU A 170 6.67 -21.71 5.90
C GLU A 170 6.25 -20.89 4.68
N PHE A 171 4.94 -20.74 4.48
CA PHE A 171 4.37 -19.93 3.42
C PHE A 171 4.71 -18.45 3.60
N ALA A 172 4.58 -17.91 4.81
CA ALA A 172 4.94 -16.52 5.12
C ALA A 172 6.44 -16.25 4.84
N VAL A 173 7.32 -17.15 5.30
CA VAL A 173 8.76 -17.07 5.02
C VAL A 173 9.03 -17.14 3.51
N SER A 174 8.31 -17.99 2.79
CA SER A 174 8.48 -18.15 1.34
C SER A 174 8.00 -16.93 0.55
N LEU A 175 6.94 -16.24 1.00
CA LEU A 175 6.50 -14.97 0.41
C LEU A 175 7.58 -13.89 0.54
N LEU A 176 8.20 -13.78 1.72
CA LEU A 176 9.30 -12.84 1.96
C LEU A 176 10.50 -13.15 1.05
N ARG A 177 10.90 -14.43 0.98
CA ARG A 177 11.98 -14.88 0.08
C ARG A 177 11.68 -14.54 -1.38
N LEU A 178 10.47 -14.84 -1.84
CA LEU A 178 10.06 -14.54 -3.22
C LEU A 178 10.11 -13.02 -3.52
N LYS A 179 9.72 -12.19 -2.55
CA LYS A 179 9.82 -10.73 -2.68
C LYS A 179 11.27 -10.26 -2.82
N GLU A 180 12.20 -10.83 -2.05
CA GLU A 180 13.63 -10.52 -2.16
C GLU A 180 14.21 -10.99 -3.51
N PHE A 181 13.86 -12.21 -3.95
CA PHE A 181 14.24 -12.71 -5.28
C PHE A 181 13.78 -11.78 -6.41
N MET A 182 12.57 -11.22 -6.29
CA MET A 182 12.05 -10.26 -7.27
C MET A 182 12.75 -8.91 -7.26
N ARG A 183 13.34 -8.48 -6.12
CA ARG A 183 14.08 -7.20 -6.01
C ARG A 183 15.52 -7.34 -6.51
N SER A 184 16.13 -8.51 -6.35
CA SER A 184 17.44 -8.79 -6.93
C SER A 184 17.28 -9.04 -8.43
N GLU A 185 17.49 -8.03 -9.28
CA GLU A 185 17.52 -8.14 -10.75
C GLU A 185 18.52 -9.20 -11.31
N LYS A 186 19.28 -9.88 -10.43
CA LYS A 186 20.18 -10.97 -10.77
C LYS A 186 19.50 -12.32 -10.53
N LEU A 187 18.81 -12.82 -11.55
CA LEU A 187 18.65 -14.26 -11.71
C LEU A 187 19.43 -14.66 -12.96
N ASP A 188 20.60 -15.24 -12.73
CA ASP A 188 21.37 -15.99 -13.71
C ASP A 188 20.44 -17.07 -14.31
N GLY A 189 19.86 -16.80 -15.48
CA GLY A 189 19.32 -17.79 -16.42
C GLY A 189 18.19 -18.72 -15.97
N VAL A 190 17.79 -18.75 -14.69
CA VAL A 190 16.67 -19.57 -14.20
C VAL A 190 15.39 -18.81 -14.48
N LEU A 191 14.74 -19.16 -15.59
CA LEU A 191 13.37 -18.74 -15.92
C LEU A 191 12.43 -19.17 -14.80
N ILE A 192 12.24 -18.31 -13.80
CA ILE A 192 11.17 -18.47 -12.83
C ILE A 192 9.87 -18.58 -13.64
N ASN A 193 9.14 -19.68 -13.47
CA ASN A 193 7.82 -19.81 -14.08
C ASN A 193 6.83 -18.90 -13.35
N GLU A 194 6.83 -17.62 -13.74
CA GLU A 194 5.99 -16.59 -13.12
C GLU A 194 4.50 -16.92 -13.22
N GLU A 195 4.07 -17.62 -14.28
CA GLU A 195 2.69 -18.07 -14.43
C GLU A 195 2.31 -19.08 -13.33
N ALA A 196 3.20 -20.03 -13.04
CA ALA A 196 3.00 -20.97 -11.94
C ALA A 196 2.96 -20.26 -10.58
N ILE A 197 3.80 -19.25 -10.38
CA ILE A 197 3.80 -18.45 -9.14
C ILE A 197 2.49 -17.67 -8.98
N ILE A 198 2.05 -16.97 -10.02
CA ILE A 198 0.78 -16.23 -10.02
C ILE A 198 -0.37 -17.17 -9.63
N ALA A 199 -0.45 -18.35 -10.25
CA ALA A 199 -1.47 -19.33 -9.93
C ALA A 199 -1.40 -19.84 -8.48
N ILE A 200 -0.19 -20.09 -7.95
CA ILE A 200 0.00 -20.49 -6.55
C ILE A 200 -0.45 -19.39 -5.59
N LEU A 201 -0.07 -18.14 -5.86
CA LEU A 201 -0.44 -16.98 -5.05
C LEU A 201 -1.96 -16.79 -4.99
N PHE A 202 -2.65 -16.83 -6.13
CA PHE A 202 -4.11 -16.73 -6.16
C PHE A 202 -4.80 -17.91 -5.46
N LYS A 203 -4.29 -19.13 -5.63
CA LYS A 203 -4.81 -20.31 -4.93
C LYS A 203 -4.72 -20.15 -3.41
N ARG A 204 -3.58 -19.63 -2.92
CA ARG A 204 -3.33 -19.42 -1.48
C ARG A 204 -4.06 -18.19 -0.95
N LEU A 205 -4.33 -17.18 -1.77
CA LEU A 205 -5.08 -15.98 -1.36
C LEU A 205 -6.43 -16.33 -0.73
N VAL A 206 -7.10 -17.36 -1.26
CA VAL A 206 -8.41 -17.81 -0.78
C VAL A 206 -8.32 -18.56 0.56
N SER A 207 -7.20 -19.21 0.86
CA SER A 207 -7.08 -20.15 1.98
C SER A 207 -6.21 -19.65 3.16
N CYS A 208 -5.47 -18.56 3.00
CA CYS A 208 -4.51 -18.10 4.00
C CYS A 208 -5.08 -17.11 5.04
N LYS A 209 -4.35 -16.98 6.17
CA LYS A 209 -4.58 -15.97 7.21
C LYS A 209 -4.42 -14.54 6.69
N ALA A 210 -4.96 -13.55 7.43
CA ALA A 210 -5.03 -12.15 7.00
C ALA A 210 -3.68 -11.56 6.56
N ASP A 211 -2.65 -11.69 7.40
CA ASP A 211 -1.32 -11.14 7.13
C ASP A 211 -0.70 -11.70 5.83
N ASN A 212 -0.94 -12.99 5.57
CA ASN A 212 -0.51 -13.65 4.35
C ASN A 212 -1.30 -13.18 3.12
N ARG A 213 -2.61 -12.90 3.24
CA ARG A 213 -3.41 -12.37 2.14
C ARG A 213 -2.93 -10.99 1.70
N LEU A 214 -2.70 -10.09 2.65
CA LEU A 214 -2.14 -8.77 2.36
C LEU A 214 -0.80 -8.89 1.62
N SER A 215 0.10 -9.73 2.13
CA SER A 215 1.41 -9.97 1.53
C SER A 215 1.31 -10.53 0.10
N ILE A 216 0.36 -11.45 -0.14
CA ILE A 216 0.07 -11.98 -1.48
C ILE A 216 -0.40 -10.87 -2.42
N ILE A 217 -1.34 -10.03 -2.01
CA ILE A 217 -1.90 -8.96 -2.87
C ILE A 217 -0.80 -7.95 -3.23
N GLN A 218 0.03 -7.55 -2.26
CA GLN A 218 1.16 -6.66 -2.49
C GLN A 218 2.16 -7.26 -3.50
N LEU A 219 2.44 -8.56 -3.39
CA LEU A 219 3.34 -9.24 -4.30
C LEU A 219 2.75 -9.35 -5.71
N LEU A 220 1.47 -9.72 -5.83
CA LEU A 220 0.74 -9.73 -7.10
C LEU A 220 0.75 -8.35 -7.77
N ARG A 221 0.58 -7.29 -6.98
CA ARG A 221 0.66 -5.91 -7.46
C ARG A 221 2.06 -5.54 -7.95
N SER A 222 3.11 -5.96 -7.23
CA SER A 222 4.49 -5.80 -7.68
C SER A 222 4.79 -6.58 -8.96
N ILE A 223 4.24 -7.79 -9.11
CA ILE A 223 4.37 -8.60 -10.33
C ILE A 223 3.64 -7.91 -11.50
N ALA A 224 2.47 -7.34 -11.26
CA ALA A 224 1.66 -6.67 -12.27
C ALA A 224 2.18 -5.27 -12.67
N PHE A 225 3.04 -4.65 -11.85
CA PHE A 225 3.48 -3.27 -12.04
C PHE A 225 4.18 -3.08 -13.39
N GLN A 226 3.59 -2.20 -14.23
CA GLN A 226 4.05 -1.85 -15.58
C GLN A 226 4.33 -3.04 -16.53
N ASN A 227 3.73 -4.21 -16.32
CA ASN A 227 3.93 -5.37 -17.18
C ASN A 227 2.61 -5.99 -17.64
N ASP A 228 2.15 -5.62 -18.84
CA ASP A 228 0.86 -6.07 -19.35
C ASP A 228 0.83 -7.58 -19.69
N GLU A 229 1.96 -8.19 -20.06
CA GLU A 229 2.03 -9.65 -20.25
C GLU A 229 1.74 -10.40 -18.95
N LYS A 230 2.28 -9.94 -17.83
CA LYS A 230 2.01 -10.51 -16.50
C LYS A 230 0.57 -10.26 -16.07
N LYS A 231 -0.01 -9.09 -16.39
CA LYS A 231 -1.43 -8.81 -16.11
C LYS A 231 -2.36 -9.74 -16.91
N GLU A 232 -2.03 -10.07 -18.16
CA GLU A 232 -2.81 -11.02 -18.96
C GLU A 232 -2.86 -12.43 -18.32
N LYS A 233 -1.82 -12.82 -17.59
CA LYS A 233 -1.79 -14.06 -16.79
C LYS A 233 -2.71 -14.02 -15.55
N MET A 234 -3.23 -12.85 -15.18
CA MET A 234 -4.11 -12.64 -14.00
C MET A 234 -5.59 -12.45 -14.36
N VAL A 235 -5.98 -12.71 -15.62
CA VAL A 235 -7.32 -12.39 -16.14
C VAL A 235 -8.39 -13.41 -15.73
N GLU A 236 -8.00 -14.56 -15.19
CA GLU A 236 -8.93 -15.62 -14.81
C GLU A 236 -10.01 -15.11 -13.84
N ILE A 237 -11.26 -15.51 -14.08
CA ILE A 237 -12.39 -15.01 -13.29
C ILE A 237 -12.28 -15.43 -11.82
N GLU A 238 -11.68 -16.59 -11.56
CA GLU A 238 -11.43 -17.10 -10.21
C GLU A 238 -10.41 -16.22 -9.47
N PHE A 239 -9.35 -15.79 -10.16
CA PHE A 239 -8.33 -14.90 -9.61
C PHE A 239 -8.91 -13.53 -9.29
N LEU A 240 -9.60 -12.92 -10.26
CA LEU A 240 -10.27 -11.63 -10.05
C LEU A 240 -11.32 -11.71 -8.93
N SER A 241 -12.06 -12.81 -8.82
CA SER A 241 -13.02 -13.05 -7.75
C SER A 241 -12.36 -13.16 -6.38
N ALA A 242 -11.17 -13.78 -6.29
CA ALA A 242 -10.39 -13.83 -5.05
C ALA A 242 -9.96 -12.42 -4.60
N VAL A 243 -9.52 -11.55 -5.52
CA VAL A 243 -9.21 -10.15 -5.18
C VAL A 243 -10.45 -9.38 -4.77
N VAL A 244 -11.59 -9.56 -5.47
CA VAL A 244 -12.85 -8.91 -5.12
C VAL A 244 -13.32 -9.30 -3.72
N LYS A 245 -13.13 -10.55 -3.28
CA LYS A 245 -13.41 -10.97 -1.89
C LYS A 245 -12.53 -10.27 -0.85
N SER A 246 -11.38 -9.75 -1.26
CA SER A 246 -10.45 -9.03 -0.38
C SER A 246 -10.90 -7.56 -0.16
N LEU A 247 -11.82 -7.04 -0.99
CA LEU A 247 -12.40 -5.70 -0.85
C LEU A 247 -13.25 -5.51 0.43
N THR A 248 -13.77 -6.60 1.00
CA THR A 248 -14.61 -6.56 2.21
C THR A 248 -13.81 -6.76 3.50
N ARG A 249 -12.49 -6.83 3.41
CA ARG A 249 -11.59 -7.09 4.54
C ARG A 249 -11.19 -5.80 5.23
N ASP A 250 -10.17 -5.87 6.08
CA ASP A 250 -9.62 -4.72 6.79
C ASP A 250 -9.13 -3.64 5.82
N SER A 251 -8.87 -2.43 6.35
CA SER A 251 -8.52 -1.27 5.53
C SER A 251 -7.29 -1.50 4.65
N GLU A 252 -6.26 -2.17 5.16
CA GLU A 252 -5.01 -2.36 4.44
C GLU A 252 -5.18 -3.40 3.31
N GLU A 253 -5.77 -4.56 3.61
CA GLU A 253 -6.06 -5.58 2.59
C GLU A 253 -6.99 -5.03 1.50
N ARG A 254 -8.02 -4.27 1.88
CA ARG A 254 -8.93 -3.60 0.95
C ARG A 254 -8.22 -2.58 0.07
N ARG A 255 -7.35 -1.72 0.64
CA ARG A 255 -6.63 -0.69 -0.11
C ARG A 255 -5.75 -1.33 -1.19
N GLU A 256 -4.97 -2.35 -0.82
CA GLU A 256 -4.13 -3.06 -1.79
C GLU A 256 -4.95 -3.84 -2.81
N ALA A 257 -6.10 -4.41 -2.42
CA ALA A 257 -6.98 -5.11 -3.34
C ALA A 257 -7.55 -4.17 -4.42
N VAL A 258 -8.03 -2.98 -4.04
CA VAL A 258 -8.51 -1.98 -5.01
C VAL A 258 -7.36 -1.52 -5.91
N GLY A 259 -6.18 -1.26 -5.33
CA GLY A 259 -4.99 -0.88 -6.09
C GLY A 259 -4.59 -1.93 -7.14
N LEU A 260 -4.58 -3.21 -6.76
CA LEU A 260 -4.32 -4.31 -7.70
C LEU A 260 -5.38 -4.37 -8.80
N LEU A 261 -6.68 -4.30 -8.47
CA LEU A 261 -7.73 -4.31 -9.50
C LEU A 261 -7.61 -3.12 -10.45
N LEU A 262 -7.22 -1.94 -9.96
CA LEU A 262 -6.95 -0.76 -10.77
C LEU A 262 -5.77 -0.99 -11.72
N ASP A 263 -4.64 -1.52 -11.23
CA ASP A 263 -3.46 -1.82 -12.06
C ASP A 263 -3.78 -2.85 -13.16
N LEU A 264 -4.57 -3.88 -12.82
CA LEU A 264 -5.05 -4.90 -13.75
C LEU A 264 -6.05 -4.35 -14.77
N SER A 265 -6.81 -3.31 -14.42
CA SER A 265 -7.83 -2.73 -15.29
C SER A 265 -7.29 -2.08 -16.57
N ASN A 266 -5.97 -1.88 -16.68
CA ASN A 266 -5.33 -1.48 -17.94
C ASN A 266 -5.54 -2.54 -19.05
N VAL A 267 -5.71 -3.81 -18.67
CA VAL A 267 -6.01 -4.91 -19.59
C VAL A 267 -7.51 -4.96 -19.91
N SER A 268 -7.86 -4.97 -21.20
CA SER A 268 -9.25 -4.93 -21.65
C SER A 268 -10.07 -6.15 -21.23
N ALA A 269 -9.45 -7.33 -21.16
CA ALA A 269 -10.09 -8.56 -20.71
C ALA A 269 -10.49 -8.49 -19.23
N VAL A 270 -9.67 -7.85 -18.41
CA VAL A 270 -9.94 -7.61 -16.98
C VAL A 270 -11.17 -6.70 -16.82
N ARG A 271 -11.21 -5.55 -17.52
CA ARG A 271 -12.36 -4.62 -17.45
C ARG A 271 -13.69 -5.28 -17.78
N ARG A 272 -13.71 -6.19 -18.76
CA ARG A 272 -14.90 -6.95 -19.16
C ARG A 272 -15.36 -7.97 -18.12
N ARG A 273 -14.45 -8.43 -17.25
CA ARG A 273 -14.70 -9.48 -16.25
C ARG A 273 -15.03 -8.90 -14.88
N ILE A 274 -14.24 -7.95 -14.38
CA ILE A 274 -14.39 -7.41 -13.01
C ILE A 274 -15.81 -6.91 -12.76
N GLY A 275 -16.38 -6.10 -13.66
CA GLY A 275 -17.72 -5.54 -13.50
C GLY A 275 -18.85 -6.58 -13.43
N ARG A 276 -18.60 -7.82 -13.87
CA ARG A 276 -19.55 -8.94 -13.81
C ARG A 276 -19.43 -9.77 -12.54
N ILE A 277 -18.39 -9.56 -11.74
CA ILE A 277 -18.19 -10.29 -10.50
C ILE A 277 -19.21 -9.76 -9.49
N GLN A 278 -20.00 -10.68 -8.93
CA GLN A 278 -21.08 -10.35 -8.02
C GLN A 278 -20.59 -9.48 -6.86
N GLY A 279 -21.28 -8.37 -6.63
CA GLY A 279 -20.98 -7.42 -5.56
C GLY A 279 -19.77 -6.51 -5.83
N CYS A 280 -18.98 -6.72 -6.90
CA CYS A 280 -17.78 -5.90 -7.16
C CYS A 280 -18.11 -4.41 -7.25
N ILE A 281 -19.09 -4.04 -8.08
CA ILE A 281 -19.48 -2.63 -8.25
C ILE A 281 -20.00 -2.02 -6.93
N VAL A 282 -20.86 -2.73 -6.21
CA VAL A 282 -21.40 -2.26 -4.91
C VAL A 282 -20.28 -2.06 -3.90
N MET A 283 -19.32 -2.98 -3.83
CA MET A 283 -18.15 -2.85 -2.97
C MET A 283 -17.30 -1.64 -3.36
N LEU A 284 -17.02 -1.43 -4.64
CA LEU A 284 -16.25 -0.27 -5.10
C LEU A 284 -16.95 1.06 -4.79
N VAL A 285 -18.27 1.14 -4.93
CA VAL A 285 -19.06 2.32 -4.54
C VAL A 285 -19.04 2.53 -3.02
N ALA A 286 -19.10 1.46 -2.22
CA ALA A 286 -18.96 1.56 -0.78
C ALA A 286 -17.56 2.06 -0.37
N ILE A 287 -16.50 1.61 -1.07
CA ILE A 287 -15.13 2.05 -0.82
C ILE A 287 -14.92 3.50 -1.23
N LEU A 288 -15.49 3.93 -2.36
CA LEU A 288 -15.48 5.32 -2.79
C LEU A 288 -16.01 6.26 -1.70
N ASN A 289 -17.07 5.85 -1.00
CA ASN A 289 -17.70 6.62 0.07
C ASN A 289 -17.11 6.35 1.47
N GLY A 290 -16.02 5.59 1.56
CA GLY A 290 -15.35 5.26 2.83
C GLY A 290 -14.33 6.30 3.27
N ASP A 291 -13.79 6.12 4.48
CA ASP A 291 -12.87 7.07 5.12
C ASP A 291 -11.39 6.93 4.69
N ASP A 292 -11.03 5.86 3.97
CA ASP A 292 -9.66 5.65 3.48
C ASP A 292 -9.43 6.44 2.17
N PRO A 293 -8.63 7.53 2.20
CA PRO A 293 -8.50 8.42 1.05
C PRO A 293 -7.80 7.74 -0.14
N VAL A 294 -6.88 6.80 0.12
CA VAL A 294 -6.16 6.09 -0.95
C VAL A 294 -7.09 5.10 -1.62
N ALA A 295 -7.81 4.29 -0.83
CA ALA A 295 -8.74 3.32 -1.35
C ALA A 295 -9.92 3.99 -2.07
N SER A 296 -10.45 5.09 -1.53
CA SER A 296 -11.51 5.89 -2.15
C SER A 296 -11.08 6.45 -3.51
N HIS A 297 -9.88 7.02 -3.60
CA HIS A 297 -9.33 7.55 -4.85
C HIS A 297 -9.11 6.46 -5.91
N ASP A 298 -8.53 5.33 -5.53
CA ASP A 298 -8.30 4.21 -6.46
C ASP A 298 -9.64 3.59 -6.90
N ALA A 299 -10.63 3.52 -6.01
CA ALA A 299 -11.98 3.06 -6.34
C ALA A 299 -12.67 4.02 -7.32
N ALA A 300 -12.53 5.34 -7.14
CA ALA A 300 -13.06 6.35 -8.06
C ALA A 300 -12.52 6.15 -9.49
N LYS A 301 -11.20 5.99 -9.62
CA LYS A 301 -10.55 5.72 -10.91
C LYS A 301 -11.01 4.41 -11.53
N LEU A 302 -11.11 3.35 -10.73
CA LEU A 302 -11.54 2.05 -11.23
C LEU A 302 -13.00 2.09 -11.69
N LEU A 303 -13.89 2.74 -10.95
CA LEU A 303 -15.28 2.96 -11.36
C LEU A 303 -15.35 3.76 -12.66
N ASP A 304 -14.56 4.81 -12.83
CA ASP A 304 -14.48 5.60 -14.07
C ASP A 304 -14.10 4.73 -15.28
N ILE A 305 -13.05 3.90 -15.13
CA ILE A 305 -12.61 2.96 -16.16
C ILE A 305 -13.72 1.94 -16.50
N LEU A 306 -14.37 1.39 -15.48
CA LEU A 306 -15.43 0.39 -15.64
C LEU A 306 -16.72 0.99 -16.21
N SER A 307 -16.93 2.30 -16.06
CA SER A 307 -18.15 3.00 -16.47
C SER A 307 -18.36 3.04 -17.99
N SER A 308 -17.29 2.82 -18.76
CA SER A 308 -17.30 2.69 -20.22
C SER A 308 -18.19 1.55 -20.74
N ASN A 309 -18.56 0.61 -19.87
CA ASN A 309 -19.54 -0.45 -20.15
C ASN A 309 -20.91 -0.06 -19.59
N ASN A 310 -21.93 -0.02 -20.47
CA ASN A 310 -23.27 0.39 -20.08
C ASN A 310 -23.90 -0.52 -19.00
N GLN A 311 -23.63 -1.83 -18.97
CA GLN A 311 -24.13 -2.72 -17.92
C GLN A 311 -23.49 -2.40 -16.56
N ASN A 312 -22.19 -2.07 -16.56
CA ASN A 312 -21.53 -1.63 -15.33
C ASN A 312 -22.12 -0.31 -14.83
N ALA A 313 -22.40 0.64 -15.72
CA ALA A 313 -23.06 1.90 -15.37
C ALA A 313 -24.46 1.69 -14.78
N LEU A 314 -25.22 0.68 -15.25
CA LEU A 314 -26.49 0.30 -14.63
C LEU A 314 -26.29 -0.23 -13.21
N HIS A 315 -25.35 -1.15 -13.01
CA HIS A 315 -25.02 -1.66 -11.67
C HIS A 315 -24.48 -0.57 -10.73
N MET A 316 -23.79 0.43 -11.27
CA MET A 316 -23.35 1.59 -10.50
C MET A 316 -24.54 2.42 -10.03
N ALA A 317 -25.54 2.65 -10.89
CA ALA A 317 -26.76 3.36 -10.52
C ALA A 317 -27.60 2.59 -9.49
N GLU A 318 -27.68 1.26 -9.60
CA GLU A 318 -28.29 0.39 -8.57
C GLU A 318 -27.58 0.51 -7.22
N ALA A 319 -26.27 0.77 -7.22
CA ALA A 319 -25.49 1.04 -6.01
C ALA A 319 -25.53 2.52 -5.54
N GLY A 320 -26.31 3.38 -6.20
CA GLY A 320 -26.43 4.81 -5.87
C GLY A 320 -25.36 5.72 -6.49
N TYR A 321 -24.50 5.21 -7.37
CA TYR A 321 -23.51 6.00 -8.12
C TYR A 321 -24.04 6.36 -9.51
N PHE A 322 -24.69 7.52 -9.62
CA PHE A 322 -25.47 7.90 -10.80
C PHE A 322 -24.69 8.58 -11.92
N ARG A 323 -23.50 9.12 -11.64
CA ARG A 323 -22.73 9.93 -12.60
C ARG A 323 -22.56 9.27 -13.98
N PRO A 324 -22.18 7.98 -14.10
CA PRO A 324 -22.12 7.28 -15.39
C PRO A 324 -23.46 7.21 -16.13
N LEU A 325 -24.55 6.92 -15.42
CA LEU A 325 -25.89 6.85 -15.99
C LEU A 325 -26.29 8.21 -16.59
N VAL A 326 -26.04 9.29 -15.86
CA VAL A 326 -26.33 10.66 -16.32
C VAL A 326 -25.47 11.03 -17.53
N GLN A 327 -24.21 10.61 -17.57
CA GLN A 327 -23.35 10.82 -18.73
C GLN A 327 -23.87 10.10 -19.98
N TYR A 328 -24.33 8.85 -19.85
CA TYR A 328 -24.98 8.14 -20.95
C TYR A 328 -26.30 8.80 -21.40
N LEU A 329 -27.07 9.40 -20.48
CA LEU A 329 -28.25 10.19 -20.86
C LEU A 329 -27.89 11.43 -21.68
N LYS A 330 -26.78 12.10 -21.37
CA LYS A 330 -26.31 13.30 -22.09
C LYS A 330 -25.69 12.95 -23.45
N GLU A 331 -24.73 12.03 -23.45
CA GLU A 331 -23.78 11.82 -24.56
C GLU A 331 -23.92 10.46 -25.25
N GLY A 332 -24.71 9.54 -24.67
CA GLY A 332 -24.88 8.19 -25.21
C GLY A 332 -25.61 8.15 -26.56
N SER A 333 -25.51 6.99 -27.22
CA SER A 333 -26.35 6.64 -28.38
C SER A 333 -27.83 6.63 -27.99
N ASP A 334 -28.73 6.75 -28.97
CA ASP A 334 -30.18 6.71 -28.71
C ASP A 334 -30.60 5.46 -27.93
N MET A 335 -29.99 4.31 -28.24
CA MET A 335 -30.23 3.06 -27.50
C MET A 335 -29.72 3.12 -26.06
N ASN A 336 -28.51 3.66 -25.83
CA ASN A 336 -27.99 3.82 -24.47
C ASN A 336 -28.84 4.79 -23.65
N LYS A 337 -29.31 5.89 -24.26
CA LYS A 337 -30.22 6.84 -23.61
C LYS A 337 -31.53 6.18 -23.20
N ILE A 338 -32.15 5.41 -24.09
CA ILE A 338 -33.36 4.63 -23.77
C ILE A 338 -33.08 3.64 -22.65
N LEU A 339 -31.96 2.92 -22.70
CA LEU A 339 -31.56 1.97 -21.66
C LEU A 339 -31.43 2.64 -20.29
N MET A 340 -30.70 3.76 -20.21
CA MET A 340 -30.51 4.50 -18.96
C MET A 340 -31.81 5.09 -18.42
N ALA A 341 -32.64 5.68 -19.28
CA ALA A 341 -33.94 6.21 -18.86
C ALA A 341 -34.85 5.09 -18.35
N THR A 342 -34.87 3.94 -19.04
CA THR A 342 -35.64 2.77 -18.61
C THR A 342 -35.16 2.22 -17.27
N ALA A 343 -33.84 2.14 -17.05
CA ALA A 343 -33.30 1.77 -15.76
C ALA A 343 -33.70 2.78 -14.67
N LEU A 344 -33.55 4.08 -14.94
CA LEU A 344 -33.91 5.14 -13.99
C LEU A 344 -35.38 5.08 -13.57
N SER A 345 -36.29 4.74 -14.49
CA SER A 345 -37.72 4.55 -14.21
C SER A 345 -38.06 3.35 -13.30
N ARG A 346 -37.10 2.43 -13.09
CA ARG A 346 -37.29 1.20 -12.30
C ARG A 346 -36.50 1.21 -10.99
N LEU A 347 -35.58 2.17 -10.82
CA LEU A 347 -34.79 2.29 -9.60
C LEU A 347 -35.66 2.76 -8.44
N GLU A 348 -35.44 2.20 -7.27
CA GLU A 348 -35.99 2.72 -6.02
C GLU A 348 -35.16 3.94 -5.60
N LEU A 349 -35.70 5.13 -5.83
CA LEU A 349 -34.98 6.39 -5.56
C LEU A 349 -35.41 6.98 -4.22
N THR A 350 -34.43 7.24 -3.36
CA THR A 350 -34.64 8.07 -2.16
C THR A 350 -34.72 9.55 -2.54
N ASP A 351 -35.29 10.40 -1.68
CA ASP A 351 -35.34 11.84 -1.94
C ASP A 351 -33.94 12.45 -2.14
N HIS A 352 -32.93 11.93 -1.41
CA HIS A 352 -31.54 12.33 -1.62
C HIS A 352 -31.04 11.92 -3.01
N SER A 353 -31.31 10.69 -3.45
CA SER A 353 -30.94 10.22 -4.79
C SER A 353 -31.58 11.05 -5.90
N LYS A 354 -32.87 11.41 -5.74
CA LYS A 354 -33.59 12.28 -6.68
C LYS A 354 -32.95 13.66 -6.80
N LEU A 355 -32.57 14.26 -5.66
CA LEU A 355 -31.85 15.53 -5.62
C LEU A 355 -30.51 15.43 -6.37
N THR A 356 -29.68 14.44 -6.04
CA THR A 356 -28.38 14.24 -6.70
C THR A 356 -28.53 14.05 -8.22
N LEU A 357 -29.50 13.25 -8.66
CA LEU A 357 -29.78 13.05 -10.09
C LEU A 357 -30.21 14.35 -10.79
N GLY A 358 -30.99 15.19 -10.10
CA GLY A 358 -31.37 16.51 -10.57
C GLY A 358 -30.17 17.44 -10.73
N GLU A 359 -29.33 17.52 -9.69
CA GLU A 359 -28.11 18.34 -9.65
C GLU A 359 -27.06 17.89 -10.69
N ASP A 360 -26.90 16.58 -10.86
CA ASP A 360 -26.03 15.99 -11.88
C ASP A 360 -26.53 16.28 -13.31
N GLY A 361 -27.76 16.79 -13.46
CA GLY A 361 -28.34 17.24 -14.73
C GLY A 361 -29.00 16.11 -15.53
N ALA A 362 -29.66 15.17 -14.86
CA ALA A 362 -30.43 14.12 -15.54
C ALA A 362 -31.71 14.65 -16.22
N ILE A 363 -32.29 15.75 -15.73
CA ILE A 363 -33.61 16.25 -16.16
C ILE A 363 -33.60 16.74 -17.61
N GLU A 364 -32.64 17.58 -17.99
CA GLU A 364 -32.59 18.19 -19.33
C GLU A 364 -32.54 17.14 -20.46
N PRO A 365 -31.65 16.11 -20.41
CA PRO A 365 -31.64 15.05 -21.40
C PRO A 365 -32.97 14.28 -21.49
N LEU A 366 -33.62 14.00 -20.36
CA LEU A 366 -34.89 13.28 -20.33
C LEU A 366 -36.02 14.10 -20.96
N VAL A 367 -36.10 15.40 -20.67
CA VAL A 367 -37.07 16.31 -21.30
C VAL A 367 -36.84 16.38 -22.81
N LYS A 368 -35.58 16.48 -23.25
CA LYS A 368 -35.24 16.47 -24.67
C LYS A 368 -35.67 15.16 -25.33
N MET A 369 -35.37 14.01 -24.71
CA MET A 369 -35.82 12.70 -25.18
C MET A 369 -37.34 12.62 -25.32
N PHE A 370 -38.10 13.17 -24.38
CA PHE A 370 -39.56 13.17 -24.43
C PHE A 370 -40.11 14.02 -25.59
N ILE A 371 -39.50 15.18 -25.85
CA ILE A 371 -39.96 16.10 -26.90
C ILE A 371 -39.62 15.52 -28.29
N THR A 372 -38.35 15.14 -28.50
CA THR A 372 -37.82 14.83 -29.84
C THR A 372 -37.74 13.33 -30.15
N GLY A 373 -37.88 12.46 -29.15
CA GLY A 373 -37.68 11.01 -29.30
C GLY A 373 -38.82 10.30 -30.03
N LYS A 374 -38.56 9.05 -30.42
CA LYS A 374 -39.59 8.10 -30.89
C LYS A 374 -40.41 7.57 -29.71
N LEU A 375 -41.54 6.90 -29.99
CA LEU A 375 -42.47 6.41 -28.96
C LEU A 375 -41.78 5.73 -27.77
N GLU A 376 -40.86 4.81 -28.01
CA GLU A 376 -40.11 4.11 -26.95
C GLU A 376 -39.28 5.08 -26.08
N SER A 377 -38.51 5.97 -26.72
CA SER A 377 -37.73 7.01 -26.03
C SER A 377 -38.61 7.97 -25.23
N LYS A 378 -39.79 8.33 -25.75
CA LYS A 378 -40.77 9.14 -25.03
C LYS A 378 -41.33 8.43 -23.80
N LEU A 379 -41.68 7.15 -23.92
CA LEU A 379 -42.20 6.36 -22.80
C LEU A 379 -41.15 6.19 -21.70
N SER A 380 -39.93 5.78 -22.07
CA SER A 380 -38.84 5.62 -21.09
C SER A 380 -38.49 6.92 -20.38
N SER A 381 -38.41 8.05 -21.12
CA SER A 381 -38.12 9.36 -20.52
C SER A 381 -39.26 9.87 -19.63
N LEU A 382 -40.52 9.70 -20.04
CA LEU A 382 -41.67 10.09 -19.22
C LEU A 382 -41.71 9.32 -17.91
N ASN A 383 -41.53 7.99 -17.94
CA ASN A 383 -41.53 7.16 -16.73
C ASN A 383 -40.36 7.51 -15.81
N ALA A 384 -39.19 7.83 -16.37
CA ALA A 384 -38.04 8.29 -15.58
C ALA A 384 -38.30 9.64 -14.91
N LEU A 385 -38.89 10.60 -15.62
CA LEU A 385 -39.29 11.89 -15.05
C LEU A 385 -40.37 11.73 -13.96
N GLN A 386 -41.30 10.80 -14.15
CA GLN A 386 -42.29 10.47 -13.14
C GLN A 386 -41.59 9.97 -11.86
N ASN A 387 -40.67 9.00 -11.98
CA ASN A 387 -39.94 8.45 -10.84
C ASN A 387 -39.06 9.48 -10.10
N LEU A 388 -38.59 10.53 -10.80
CA LEU A 388 -37.86 11.64 -10.19
C LEU A 388 -38.76 12.66 -9.46
N SER A 389 -40.07 12.67 -9.74
CA SER A 389 -41.02 13.68 -9.24
C SER A 389 -42.00 13.15 -8.19
N THR A 390 -42.24 11.85 -8.16
CA THR A 390 -42.95 11.12 -7.10
C THR A 390 -41.97 10.69 -6.04
#